data_AF-A0A9E7B851-F1
#
_entry.id   AF-A0A9E7B851-F1
#
_cell.length_a   1.000
_cell.length_b   1.000
_cell.length_c   1.000
_cell.angle_alpha   90.00
_cell.angle_beta   90.00
_cell.angle_gamma   90.00
#
_symmetry.space_group_name_H-M   'P 1'
#
loop_
_entity.id
_entity.type
_entity.pdbx_description
1 polymer ?
#
loop_
_entity_poly.entity_id
_entity_poly.type
_entity_poly.pdbx_seq_one_letter_code
_entity_poly.pdbx_strand_id
1 'polypeptide(L)'
;MRIVTFAGICCLILTVLFSGCSAVIDAPGPVVVEKENAIQEPRKTIERLLAEGSLVKAHDALRDAIGGDASETSLADVYEQVENRLLGEAARAEGKGHFDTAGRFYRMALGLYPKSSQLRTALVMTEEAIKLKIDECADELMKSGLVAYREGDLAEAVAVWEKIAPFYPDYSPSNVAIKTAKQQIENLERLAPDKAN
;
A
#
# COMPACT_ATOMS: atom_id res chain seq x y z
N MET A 1 -87.92 5.34 38.07
CA MET A 1 -88.78 6.52 37.96
C MET A 1 -88.56 7.43 39.16
N ARG A 2 -87.75 8.49 39.00
CA ARG A 2 -87.85 9.79 39.67
C ARG A 2 -86.82 10.71 39.04
N ILE A 3 -87.34 11.62 38.23
CA ILE A 3 -86.71 12.79 37.63
C ILE A 3 -86.59 13.84 38.74
N VAL A 4 -85.50 14.62 38.81
CA VAL A 4 -85.50 16.09 38.90
C VAL A 4 -84.10 16.62 38.57
N THR A 5 -84.10 17.54 37.62
CA THR A 5 -83.06 18.41 37.04
C THR A 5 -82.68 19.61 37.93
N PHE A 6 -81.44 20.11 37.85
CA PHE A 6 -81.05 21.55 37.70
C PHE A 6 -79.52 21.66 37.78
N ALA A 7 -78.84 22.05 36.69
CA ALA A 7 -78.41 23.42 36.36
C ALA A 7 -77.11 23.86 37.07
N GLY A 8 -76.07 24.15 36.28
CA GLY A 8 -74.80 24.68 36.79
C GLY A 8 -73.73 24.76 35.72
N ILE A 9 -73.87 25.73 34.83
CA ILE A 9 -72.80 26.21 33.94
C ILE A 9 -71.70 26.83 34.81
N CYS A 10 -70.45 26.37 34.71
CA CYS A 10 -69.30 27.20 35.04
C CYS A 10 -68.07 26.77 34.25
N CYS A 11 -67.50 27.73 33.53
CA CYS A 11 -66.29 27.66 32.74
C CYS A 11 -65.12 27.03 33.48
N LEU A 12 -64.35 26.18 32.77
CA LEU A 12 -62.89 26.20 32.86
C LEU A 12 -62.33 25.58 31.58
N ILE A 13 -61.93 26.47 30.67
CA ILE A 13 -61.05 26.19 29.56
C ILE A 13 -59.70 25.80 30.17
N LEU A 14 -59.38 24.50 30.20
CA LEU A 14 -58.04 24.03 30.49
C LEU A 14 -57.36 23.69 29.15
N THR A 15 -56.64 24.66 28.63
CA THR A 15 -55.71 24.52 27.51
C THR A 15 -54.69 23.42 27.82
N VAL A 16 -54.77 22.33 27.07
CA VAL A 16 -53.70 21.33 27.01
C VAL A 16 -52.55 21.95 26.23
N LEU A 17 -51.60 22.56 26.94
CA LEU A 17 -50.27 22.82 26.41
C LEU A 17 -49.44 21.56 26.67
N PHE A 18 -49.26 20.75 25.63
CA PHE A 18 -48.21 19.75 25.57
C PHE A 18 -46.88 20.48 25.79
N SER A 19 -46.37 20.37 27.02
CA SER A 19 -45.02 20.77 27.39
C SER A 19 -44.05 20.06 26.45
N GLY A 20 -43.34 20.84 25.66
CA GLY A 20 -42.47 20.37 24.60
C GLY A 20 -41.43 19.37 25.11
N CYS A 21 -41.33 18.23 24.42
CA CYS A 21 -40.07 17.53 24.32
C CYS A 21 -39.10 18.43 23.54
N SER A 22 -38.24 19.16 24.23
CA SER A 22 -37.00 19.64 23.62
C SER A 22 -36.09 18.44 23.40
N ALA A 23 -36.33 17.71 22.31
CA ALA A 23 -35.30 16.86 21.73
C ALA A 23 -34.22 17.82 21.21
N VAL A 24 -33.16 18.00 22.00
CA VAL A 24 -31.90 18.53 21.49
C VAL A 24 -31.41 17.50 20.48
N ILE A 25 -31.71 17.73 19.21
CA ILE A 25 -31.09 17.02 18.09
C ILE A 25 -29.68 17.62 18.04
N ASP A 26 -28.73 16.94 18.66
CA ASP A 26 -27.31 17.24 18.52
C ASP A 26 -26.92 16.84 17.09
N ALA A 27 -27.15 17.74 16.13
CA ALA A 27 -26.74 17.55 14.75
C ALA A 27 -25.20 17.55 14.74
N PRO A 28 -24.54 16.49 14.23
CA PRO A 28 -23.09 16.49 14.15
C PRO A 28 -22.64 17.70 13.34
N GLY A 29 -21.85 18.57 13.98
CA GLY A 29 -21.38 19.81 13.37
C GLY A 29 -20.49 19.56 12.14
N PRO A 30 -20.26 20.58 11.30
CA PRO A 30 -19.54 20.46 10.03
C PRO A 30 -18.14 19.83 10.15
N VAL A 31 -17.47 20.02 11.30
CA VAL A 31 -16.13 19.48 11.58
C VAL A 31 -16.10 17.94 11.65
N VAL A 32 -17.15 17.31 12.19
CA VAL A 32 -17.22 15.84 12.30
C VAL A 32 -17.43 15.21 10.92
N VAL A 33 -18.31 15.82 10.11
CA VAL A 33 -18.61 15.38 8.74
C VAL A 33 -17.40 15.53 7.83
N GLU A 34 -16.63 16.62 7.96
CA GLU A 34 -15.42 16.85 7.17
C GLU A 34 -14.32 15.82 7.46
N LYS A 35 -14.10 15.50 8.74
CA LYS A 35 -13.11 14.49 9.14
C LYS A 35 -13.50 13.07 8.75
N GLU A 36 -14.79 12.75 8.81
CA GLU A 36 -15.29 11.44 8.37
C GLU A 36 -15.18 11.29 6.85
N ASN A 37 -15.53 12.32 6.08
CA ASN A 37 -15.35 12.33 4.63
C ASN A 37 -13.87 12.23 4.22
N ALA A 38 -12.96 12.88 4.97
CA ALA A 38 -11.52 12.83 4.71
C ALA A 38 -10.92 11.41 4.82
N ILE A 39 -11.56 10.50 5.56
CA ILE A 39 -11.13 9.09 5.68
C ILE A 39 -11.91 8.20 4.70
N GLN A 40 -13.19 8.48 4.48
CA GLN A 40 -14.06 7.66 3.61
C GLN A 40 -13.67 7.76 2.13
N GLU A 41 -13.26 8.92 1.64
CA GLU A 41 -12.91 9.10 0.23
C GLU A 41 -11.62 8.35 -0.18
N PRO A 42 -10.52 8.40 0.60
CA PRO A 42 -9.36 7.54 0.35
C PRO A 42 -9.70 6.05 0.37
N ARG A 43 -10.49 5.61 1.36
CA ARG A 43 -10.92 4.21 1.49
C ARG A 43 -11.63 3.70 0.24
N LYS A 44 -12.69 4.40 -0.21
CA LYS A 44 -13.43 4.05 -1.43
C LYS A 44 -12.53 4.02 -2.66
N THR A 45 -11.58 4.97 -2.74
CA THR A 45 -10.62 5.03 -3.84
C THR A 45 -9.72 3.80 -3.86
N ILE A 46 -9.19 3.39 -2.72
CA ILE A 46 -8.33 2.20 -2.59
C ILE A 46 -9.12 0.93 -2.91
N GLU A 47 -10.34 0.78 -2.37
CA GLU A 47 -11.22 -0.36 -2.65
C GLU A 47 -11.51 -0.52 -4.14
N ARG A 48 -11.82 0.59 -4.82
CA ARG A 48 -12.03 0.60 -6.28
C ARG A 48 -10.77 0.15 -7.03
N LEU A 49 -9.59 0.68 -6.66
CA LEU A 49 -8.33 0.31 -7.30
C LEU A 49 -7.97 -1.16 -7.08
N LEU A 50 -8.27 -1.70 -5.90
CA LEU A 50 -8.13 -3.13 -5.61
C LEU A 50 -9.06 -3.99 -6.47
N ALA A 51 -10.32 -3.58 -6.63
CA ALA A 51 -11.30 -4.26 -7.48
C ALA A 51 -10.89 -4.25 -8.96
N GLU A 52 -10.28 -3.16 -9.43
CA GLU A 52 -9.72 -3.03 -10.79
C GLU A 52 -8.41 -3.83 -10.99
N GLY A 53 -7.84 -4.38 -9.92
CA GLY A 53 -6.54 -5.04 -9.95
C GLY A 53 -5.35 -4.09 -10.08
N SER A 54 -5.57 -2.79 -9.93
CA SER A 54 -4.55 -1.74 -9.98
C SER A 54 -3.77 -1.65 -8.66
N LEU A 55 -3.10 -2.73 -8.27
CA LEU A 55 -2.48 -2.87 -6.95
C LEU A 55 -1.44 -1.78 -6.64
N VAL A 56 -0.60 -1.41 -7.62
CA VAL A 56 0.41 -0.36 -7.42
C VAL A 56 -0.25 0.99 -7.11
N LYS A 57 -1.32 1.33 -7.85
CA LYS A 57 -2.08 2.56 -7.60
C LYS A 57 -2.79 2.52 -6.25
N ALA A 58 -3.29 1.35 -5.84
CA ALA A 58 -3.91 1.16 -4.53
C ALA A 58 -2.89 1.40 -3.40
N HIS A 59 -1.65 0.89 -3.55
CA HIS A 59 -0.55 1.16 -2.62
C HIS A 59 -0.16 2.63 -2.59
N ASP A 60 -0.02 3.28 -3.74
CA ASP A 60 0.27 4.72 -3.81
C ASP A 60 -0.83 5.53 -3.12
N ALA A 61 -2.11 5.24 -3.39
CA ALA A 61 -3.23 5.91 -2.74
C ALA A 61 -3.25 5.70 -1.22
N LEU A 62 -2.92 4.49 -0.75
CA LEU A 62 -2.79 4.19 0.68
C LEU A 62 -1.64 4.97 1.32
N ARG A 63 -0.45 4.98 0.70
CA ARG A 63 0.70 5.77 1.15
C ARG A 63 0.34 7.23 1.28
N ASP A 64 -0.27 7.79 0.23
CA ASP A 64 -0.60 9.21 0.16
C ASP A 64 -1.65 9.58 1.24
N ALA A 65 -2.63 8.70 1.49
CA ALA A 65 -3.61 8.89 2.55
C ALA A 65 -2.97 8.89 3.95
N ILE A 66 -2.07 7.94 4.23
CA ILE A 66 -1.35 7.85 5.52
C ILE A 66 -0.36 9.00 5.70
N GLY A 67 0.25 9.48 4.61
CA GLY A 67 1.13 10.64 4.61
C GLY A 67 0.41 11.97 4.85
N GLY A 68 -0.91 12.00 4.69
CA GLY A 68 -1.78 13.11 5.04
C GLY A 68 -2.38 12.97 6.44
N ASP A 69 -3.71 13.00 6.52
CA ASP A 69 -4.45 13.01 7.80
C ASP A 69 -4.96 11.63 8.24
N ALA A 70 -4.90 10.62 7.38
CA ALA A 70 -5.37 9.28 7.73
C ALA A 70 -4.35 8.56 8.61
N SER A 71 -4.82 7.84 9.61
CA SER A 71 -3.99 6.93 10.40
C SER A 71 -4.00 5.53 9.80
N GLU A 72 -2.94 4.74 10.06
CA GLU A 72 -2.91 3.32 9.70
C GLU A 72 -4.16 2.58 10.21
N THR A 73 -4.57 2.86 11.46
CA THR A 73 -5.73 2.22 12.11
C THR A 73 -7.06 2.60 11.46
N SER A 74 -7.23 3.84 10.99
CA SER A 74 -8.47 4.27 10.32
C SER A 74 -8.70 3.62 8.95
N LEU A 75 -7.64 3.09 8.35
CA LEU A 75 -7.66 2.40 7.05
C LEU A 75 -7.26 0.92 7.18
N ALA A 76 -7.39 0.33 8.38
CA ALA A 76 -6.79 -0.96 8.71
C ALA A 76 -7.15 -2.10 7.74
N ASP A 77 -8.40 -2.16 7.30
CA ASP A 77 -8.91 -3.19 6.38
C ASP A 77 -8.36 -3.06 4.96
N VAL A 78 -8.33 -1.84 4.40
CA VAL A 78 -7.75 -1.63 3.07
C VAL A 78 -6.22 -1.71 3.10
N TYR A 79 -5.61 -1.36 4.24
CA TYR A 79 -4.19 -1.53 4.50
C TYR A 79 -3.79 -2.99 4.43
N GLU A 80 -4.44 -3.83 5.23
CA GLU A 80 -4.20 -5.27 5.27
C GLU A 80 -4.36 -5.89 3.87
N GLN A 81 -5.42 -5.52 3.14
CA GLN A 81 -5.66 -6.02 1.78
C GLN A 81 -4.55 -5.64 0.79
N VAL A 82 -4.10 -4.38 0.80
CA VAL A 82 -3.02 -3.91 -0.09
C VAL A 82 -1.73 -4.65 0.21
N GLU A 83 -1.30 -4.67 1.48
CA GLU A 83 -0.03 -5.26 1.89
C GLU A 83 0.00 -6.77 1.67
N ASN A 84 -1.03 -7.51 2.11
CA ASN A 84 -1.07 -8.95 1.91
C ASN A 84 -1.17 -9.34 0.43
N ARG A 85 -1.80 -8.51 -0.41
CA ARG A 85 -1.83 -8.74 -1.86
C ARG A 85 -0.48 -8.44 -2.51
N LEU A 86 0.25 -7.40 -2.08
CA LEU A 86 1.63 -7.15 -2.52
C LEU A 86 2.54 -8.33 -2.19
N LEU A 87 2.51 -8.79 -0.94
CA LEU A 87 3.28 -9.96 -0.49
C LEU A 87 2.92 -11.23 -1.27
N GLY A 88 1.63 -11.43 -1.56
CA GLY A 88 1.15 -12.55 -2.37
C GLY A 88 1.53 -12.49 -3.86
N GLU A 89 1.57 -11.29 -4.48
CA GLU A 89 2.10 -11.11 -5.84
C GLU A 89 3.62 -11.26 -5.87
N ALA A 90 4.33 -10.76 -4.84
CA ALA A 90 5.77 -10.92 -4.70
C ALA A 90 6.16 -12.40 -4.65
N ALA A 91 5.54 -13.17 -3.76
CA ALA A 91 5.79 -14.61 -3.64
C ALA A 91 5.45 -15.39 -4.93
N ARG A 92 4.39 -14.99 -5.65
CA ARG A 92 4.04 -15.59 -6.94
C ARG A 92 5.06 -15.25 -8.03
N ALA A 93 5.59 -14.04 -8.06
CA ALA A 93 6.64 -13.65 -8.99
C ALA A 93 7.95 -14.39 -8.68
N GLU A 94 8.30 -14.50 -7.40
CA GLU A 94 9.45 -15.27 -6.91
C GLU A 94 9.35 -16.74 -7.32
N GLY A 95 8.21 -17.39 -7.10
CA GLY A 95 7.99 -18.79 -7.50
C GLY A 95 8.04 -19.02 -9.03
N LYS A 96 7.98 -17.97 -9.84
CA LYS A 96 8.16 -18.01 -11.30
C LYS A 96 9.57 -17.62 -11.75
N GLY A 97 10.47 -17.30 -10.82
CA GLY A 97 11.82 -16.80 -11.11
C GLY A 97 11.86 -15.34 -11.59
N HIS A 98 10.76 -14.60 -11.47
CA HIS A 98 10.70 -13.17 -11.81
C HIS A 98 11.19 -12.32 -10.64
N PHE A 99 12.45 -12.51 -10.24
CA PHE A 99 13.05 -11.90 -9.04
C PHE A 99 13.09 -10.37 -9.07
N ASP A 100 13.15 -9.77 -10.26
CA ASP A 100 13.04 -8.33 -10.42
C ASP A 100 11.65 -7.81 -10.01
N THR A 101 10.60 -8.54 -10.40
CA THR A 101 9.20 -8.21 -10.09
C THR A 101 8.89 -8.50 -8.63
N ALA A 102 9.36 -9.64 -8.13
CA ALA A 102 9.22 -10.01 -6.73
C ALA A 102 9.87 -8.98 -5.81
N GLY A 103 11.13 -8.61 -6.09
CA GLY A 103 11.88 -7.62 -5.32
C GLY A 103 11.16 -6.26 -5.26
N ARG A 104 10.59 -5.80 -6.38
CA ARG A 104 9.80 -4.55 -6.41
C ARG A 104 8.57 -4.61 -5.49
N PHE A 105 7.80 -5.71 -5.52
CA PHE A 105 6.64 -5.83 -4.64
C PHE A 105 7.01 -5.96 -3.17
N TYR A 106 8.07 -6.73 -2.84
CA TYR A 106 8.59 -6.78 -1.47
C TYR A 106 9.07 -5.41 -0.98
N ARG A 107 9.76 -4.64 -1.84
CA ARG A 107 10.20 -3.28 -1.52
C ARG A 107 9.02 -2.33 -1.27
N MET A 108 7.95 -2.44 -2.06
CA MET A 108 6.74 -1.63 -1.86
C MET A 108 6.10 -1.94 -0.50
N ALA A 109 5.94 -3.23 -0.17
CA ALA A 109 5.39 -3.66 1.11
C ALA A 109 6.26 -3.19 2.29
N LEU A 110 7.59 -3.32 2.17
CA LEU A 110 8.52 -2.80 3.20
C LEU A 110 8.39 -1.29 3.39
N GLY A 111 8.17 -0.54 2.31
CA GLY A 111 8.03 0.92 2.34
C GLY A 111 6.80 1.42 3.11
N LEU A 112 5.77 0.58 3.23
CA LEU A 112 4.59 0.81 4.06
C LEU A 112 4.47 -0.26 5.15
N TYR A 113 5.57 -0.71 5.75
CA TYR A 113 5.43 -1.68 6.84
C TYR A 113 4.83 -1.00 8.10
N PRO A 114 3.78 -1.56 8.72
CA PRO A 114 2.98 -0.86 9.72
C PRO A 114 3.69 -0.66 11.06
N LYS A 115 3.54 0.54 11.62
CA LYS A 115 3.97 0.87 12.99
C LYS A 115 2.99 0.38 14.05
N SER A 116 1.72 0.22 13.69
CA SER A 116 0.69 -0.39 14.54
C SER A 116 0.96 -1.87 14.79
N SER A 117 0.99 -2.28 16.07
CA SER A 117 1.16 -3.69 16.43
C SER A 117 0.01 -4.56 15.92
N GLN A 118 -1.21 -4.03 15.94
CA GLN A 118 -2.40 -4.72 15.46
C GLN A 118 -2.27 -5.07 13.97
N LEU A 119 -1.82 -4.10 13.15
CA LEU A 119 -1.63 -4.34 11.73
C LEU A 119 -0.47 -5.27 11.44
N ARG A 120 0.64 -5.20 12.19
CA ARG A 120 1.73 -6.18 12.05
C ARG A 120 1.26 -7.61 12.25
N THR A 121 0.33 -7.85 13.18
CA THR A 121 -0.24 -9.19 13.40
C THR A 121 -1.18 -9.64 12.27
N ALA A 122 -1.75 -8.71 11.51
CA ALA A 122 -2.61 -9.01 10.37
C ALA A 122 -1.83 -9.29 9.07
N LEU A 123 -0.54 -8.92 9.01
CA LEU A 123 0.29 -9.18 7.84
C LEU A 123 0.80 -10.63 7.81
N VAL A 124 0.88 -11.19 6.61
CA VAL A 124 1.37 -12.56 6.39
C VAL A 124 2.89 -12.71 6.56
N MET A 125 3.62 -11.60 6.64
CA MET A 125 5.07 -11.58 6.83
C MET A 125 5.50 -10.48 7.80
N THR A 126 6.58 -10.72 8.53
CA THR A 126 7.22 -9.70 9.36
C THR A 126 8.13 -8.80 8.53
N GLU A 127 8.52 -7.66 9.09
CA GLU A 127 9.47 -6.72 8.45
C GLU A 127 10.78 -7.40 8.07
N GLU A 128 11.31 -8.22 8.99
CA GLU A 128 12.56 -8.95 8.81
C GLU A 128 12.43 -10.01 7.70
N ALA A 129 11.29 -10.69 7.63
CA ALA A 129 11.03 -11.65 6.57
C ALA A 129 10.96 -10.96 5.20
N ILE A 130 10.37 -9.77 5.11
CA ILE A 130 10.31 -8.99 3.86
C ILE A 130 11.72 -8.54 3.45
N LYS A 131 12.53 -8.05 4.39
CA LYS A 131 13.94 -7.68 4.12
C LYS A 131 14.74 -8.87 3.59
N LEU A 132 14.59 -10.03 4.22
CA LEU A 132 15.25 -11.26 3.75
C LEU A 132 14.81 -11.62 2.32
N LYS A 133 13.53 -11.47 1.98
CA LYS A 133 13.04 -11.70 0.62
C LYS A 133 13.62 -10.73 -0.42
N ILE A 134 13.86 -9.47 -0.04
CA ILE A 134 14.55 -8.50 -0.90
C ILE A 134 15.98 -8.95 -1.17
N ASP A 135 16.70 -9.40 -0.13
CA ASP A 135 18.07 -9.91 -0.25
C ASP A 135 18.10 -11.15 -1.16
N GLU A 136 17.20 -12.11 -0.96
CA GLU A 136 17.09 -13.32 -1.79
C GLU A 136 16.84 -12.98 -3.27
N CYS A 137 15.95 -12.03 -3.57
CA CYS A 137 15.70 -11.58 -4.95
C CYS A 137 16.95 -10.96 -5.59
N ALA A 138 17.71 -10.16 -4.83
CA ALA A 138 18.95 -9.56 -5.31
C ALA A 138 20.03 -10.64 -5.56
N ASP A 139 20.17 -11.60 -4.65
CA ASP A 139 21.14 -12.69 -4.76
C ASP A 139 20.86 -13.59 -5.97
N GLU A 140 19.60 -13.88 -6.28
CA GLU A 140 19.25 -14.66 -7.47
C GLU A 140 19.54 -13.90 -8.77
N LEU A 141 19.29 -12.58 -8.82
CA LEU A 141 19.71 -11.76 -9.96
C LEU A 141 21.24 -11.67 -10.08
N MET A 142 21.97 -11.62 -8.96
CA MET A 142 23.43 -11.69 -8.97
C MET A 142 23.94 -12.98 -9.58
N LYS A 143 23.36 -14.13 -9.16
CA LYS A 143 23.70 -15.46 -9.71
C LYS A 143 23.40 -15.52 -11.20
N SER A 144 22.24 -15.03 -11.63
CA SER A 144 21.87 -15.01 -13.05
C SER A 144 22.83 -14.17 -13.90
N GLY A 145 23.19 -12.96 -13.46
CA GLY A 145 24.13 -12.12 -14.20
C GLY A 145 25.55 -12.71 -14.22
N LEU A 146 25.94 -13.44 -13.16
CA LEU A 146 27.23 -14.13 -13.11
C LEU A 146 27.36 -15.25 -14.15
N VAL A 147 26.24 -15.89 -14.55
CA VAL A 147 26.24 -16.86 -15.66
C VAL A 147 26.64 -16.18 -16.96
N ALA A 148 25.94 -15.12 -17.36
CA ALA A 148 26.27 -14.35 -18.57
C ALA A 148 27.70 -13.80 -18.55
N TYR A 149 28.13 -13.28 -17.39
CA TYR A 149 29.49 -12.78 -17.21
C TYR A 149 30.55 -13.86 -17.47
N ARG A 150 30.33 -15.10 -17.00
CA ARG A 150 31.25 -16.23 -17.21
C ARG A 150 31.28 -16.73 -18.65
N GLU A 151 30.19 -16.53 -19.40
CA GLU A 151 30.11 -16.82 -20.82
C GLU A 151 30.76 -15.72 -21.69
N GLY A 152 31.19 -14.61 -21.06
CA GLY A 152 31.77 -13.47 -21.74
C GLY A 152 30.73 -12.48 -22.27
N ASP A 153 29.44 -12.72 -22.04
CA ASP A 153 28.38 -11.78 -22.36
C ASP A 153 28.25 -10.72 -21.26
N LEU A 154 29.18 -9.77 -21.30
CA LEU A 154 29.26 -8.69 -20.32
C LEU A 154 28.05 -7.75 -20.41
N ALA A 155 27.45 -7.58 -21.58
CA ALA A 155 26.30 -6.71 -21.77
C ALA A 155 25.05 -7.29 -21.11
N GLU A 156 24.79 -8.58 -21.31
CA GLU A 156 23.67 -9.27 -20.64
C GLU A 156 23.88 -9.33 -19.12
N ALA A 157 25.11 -9.58 -18.65
CA ALA A 157 25.41 -9.54 -17.22
C ALA A 157 25.04 -8.21 -16.57
N VAL A 158 25.43 -7.09 -17.21
CA VAL A 158 25.06 -5.74 -16.76
C VAL A 158 23.55 -5.55 -16.77
N ALA A 159 22.87 -5.94 -17.86
CA ALA A 159 21.42 -5.80 -17.98
C ALA A 159 20.66 -6.57 -16.89
N VAL A 160 21.15 -7.74 -16.48
CA VAL A 160 20.57 -8.51 -15.38
C VAL A 160 20.80 -7.82 -14.03
N TRP A 161 22.03 -7.38 -13.73
CA TRP A 161 22.33 -6.73 -12.45
C TRP A 161 21.64 -5.37 -12.28
N GLU A 162 21.41 -4.63 -13.37
CA GLU A 162 20.68 -3.35 -13.33
C GLU A 162 19.22 -3.52 -12.89
N LYS A 163 18.64 -4.73 -12.99
CA LYS A 163 17.29 -5.03 -12.49
C LYS A 163 17.18 -4.95 -10.96
N ILE A 164 18.30 -4.94 -10.23
CA ILE A 164 18.33 -4.87 -8.76
C ILE A 164 18.04 -3.44 -8.27
N ALA A 165 18.58 -2.42 -8.94
CA ALA A 165 18.52 -1.03 -8.48
C ALA A 165 17.09 -0.50 -8.19
N PRO A 166 16.04 -0.84 -8.98
CA PRO A 166 14.67 -0.40 -8.71
C PRO A 166 14.11 -0.83 -7.35
N PHE A 167 14.62 -1.91 -6.76
CA PHE A 167 14.13 -2.42 -5.47
C PHE A 167 15.22 -2.54 -4.40
N TYR A 168 16.49 -2.37 -4.77
CA TYR A 168 17.62 -2.37 -3.84
C TYR A 168 18.75 -1.45 -4.34
N PRO A 169 18.55 -0.12 -4.37
CA PRO A 169 19.49 0.83 -4.98
C PRO A 169 20.88 0.83 -4.33
N ASP A 170 20.95 0.61 -3.02
CA ASP A 170 22.20 0.61 -2.25
C ASP A 170 22.87 -0.77 -2.17
N TYR A 171 22.44 -1.74 -2.98
CA TYR A 171 23.02 -3.07 -3.00
C TYR A 171 24.42 -3.05 -3.63
N SER A 172 25.43 -2.91 -2.78
CA SER A 172 26.84 -2.78 -3.17
C SER A 172 27.33 -3.84 -4.17
N PRO A 173 26.99 -5.14 -4.04
CA PRO A 173 27.51 -6.17 -4.95
C PRO A 173 27.15 -5.94 -6.42
N SER A 174 25.92 -5.54 -6.74
CA SER A 174 25.51 -5.28 -8.13
C SER A 174 26.20 -4.05 -8.69
N ASN A 175 26.30 -2.97 -7.91
CA ASN A 175 26.98 -1.74 -8.31
C ASN A 175 28.46 -1.98 -8.65
N VAL A 176 29.16 -2.79 -7.86
CA VAL A 176 30.55 -3.18 -8.13
C VAL A 176 30.65 -4.04 -9.38
N ALA A 177 29.77 -5.04 -9.53
CA ALA A 177 29.77 -5.95 -10.67
C ALA A 177 29.50 -5.22 -12.00
N ILE A 178 28.50 -4.32 -12.02
CA ILE A 178 28.17 -3.47 -13.16
C ILE A 178 29.36 -2.60 -13.55
N LYS A 179 30.00 -1.93 -12.57
CA LYS A 179 31.17 -1.08 -12.83
C LYS A 179 32.31 -1.88 -13.47
N THR A 180 32.63 -3.06 -12.93
CA THR A 180 33.68 -3.93 -13.46
C THR A 180 33.37 -4.39 -14.88
N ALA A 181 32.14 -4.86 -15.15
CA ALA A 181 31.75 -5.33 -16.47
C ALA A 181 31.75 -4.20 -17.51
N LYS A 182 31.24 -3.01 -17.17
CA LYS A 182 31.29 -1.82 -18.05
C LYS A 182 32.74 -1.44 -18.40
N GLN A 183 33.64 -1.46 -17.41
CA GLN A 183 35.06 -1.18 -17.67
C GLN A 183 35.70 -2.21 -18.62
N GLN A 184 35.32 -3.48 -18.50
CA GLN A 184 35.81 -4.53 -19.40
C GLN A 184 35.28 -4.36 -20.83
N ILE A 185 34.00 -4.01 -20.99
CA ILE A 185 33.42 -3.68 -22.31
C ILE A 185 34.22 -2.57 -22.99
N GLU A 186 34.43 -1.44 -22.30
CA GLU A 186 35.20 -0.31 -22.84
C GLU A 186 36.64 -0.70 -23.23
N ASN A 187 37.28 -1.59 -22.46
CA ASN A 187 38.62 -2.06 -22.76
C ASN A 187 38.64 -2.96 -23.99
N LEU A 188 37.65 -3.85 -24.15
CA LEU A 188 37.52 -4.72 -25.32
C LEU A 188 37.25 -3.90 -26.59
N GLU A 189 36.37 -2.90 -26.52
CA GLU A 189 36.09 -1.97 -27.63
C GLU A 189 37.35 -1.24 -28.09
N ARG A 190 38.17 -0.76 -27.14
CA ARG A 190 39.43 -0.09 -27.44
C ARG A 190 40.45 -1.00 -28.12
N LEU A 191 40.42 -2.30 -27.83
CA LEU A 191 41.35 -3.29 -28.36
C LEU A 191 40.89 -3.89 -29.69
N ALA A 192 39.64 -3.69 -30.10
CA ALA A 192 39.06 -4.22 -31.34
C ALA A 192 38.39 -3.14 -32.21
N PRO A 193 39.11 -2.05 -32.61
CA PRO A 193 38.52 -0.92 -33.34
C PRO A 193 37.97 -1.31 -34.73
N ASP A 194 38.49 -2.38 -35.34
CA ASP A 194 38.20 -2.75 -36.74
C ASP A 194 36.85 -3.47 -36.95
N LYS A 195 36.09 -3.76 -35.89
CA LYS A 195 34.73 -4.35 -35.99
C LYS A 195 33.60 -3.32 -35.90
N ALA A 196 33.93 -2.03 -35.79
CA ALA A 196 32.97 -0.95 -35.62
C ALA A 196 32.66 -0.17 -36.93
N ASN A 197 33.18 -0.60 -38.08
CA ASN A 197 32.87 -0.05 -39.41
C ASN A 197 32.18 -1.08 -40.31
#